data_AF-A0A7Y6UKQ8-F1
#
_entry.id   AF-A0A7Y6UKQ8-F1
#
_cell.length_a   1.000
_cell.length_b   1.000
_cell.length_c   1.000
_cell.angle_alpha   90.00
_cell.angle_beta   90.00
_cell.angle_gamma   90.00
#
_symmetry.space_group_name_H-M   'P 1'
#
loop_
_entity.id
_entity.type
_entity.pdbx_description
1 polymer ?
#
loop_
_entity_poly.entity_id
_entity_poly.type
_entity_poly.pdbx_seq_one_letter_code
_entity_poly.pdbx_strand_id
1 'polypeptide(L)'
;MGDCILKSLALVAVAVGIANAAPAGRVVGKVTVTEASGKPASAEVIVYVVGFPEKGTDGTAATITQKGRTFVPDLVAITVGESVTFPNGDPFLHNVFSQSSTRKFDLGSFKKGESKEKSFPKSGVVDVYCNIHPEMAATILVLPNKRHTRAAADGTFTLDGVPPGTWTVFAYARRAAKPASAPVTVIAGQDATVNLSLVRGAEPPHVNKFGEKYKNSTTTYR
;
A
#
# COMPACT_ATOMS: atom_id res chain seq x y z
N MET A 1 -17.07 -73.88 22.15
CA MET A 1 -16.09 -72.78 22.07
C MET A 1 -16.30 -72.07 20.75
N GLY A 2 -16.71 -70.81 20.75
CA GLY A 2 -16.76 -69.98 19.55
C GLY A 2 -17.96 -69.05 19.48
N ASP A 3 -18.03 -68.06 20.36
CA ASP A 3 -18.96 -66.94 20.24
C ASP A 3 -18.53 -66.03 19.07
N CYS A 4 -19.45 -65.77 18.14
CA CYS A 4 -19.25 -64.84 17.03
C CYS A 4 -19.90 -63.49 17.38
N ILE A 5 -19.10 -62.56 17.91
CA ILE A 5 -19.55 -61.21 18.27
C ILE A 5 -19.60 -60.35 17.00
N LEU A 6 -20.82 -60.04 16.53
CA LEU A 6 -21.06 -59.03 15.51
C LEU A 6 -20.85 -57.64 16.13
N LYS A 7 -19.75 -56.96 15.79
CA LYS A 7 -19.50 -55.56 16.18
C LYS A 7 -20.13 -54.64 15.14
N SER A 8 -21.26 -54.01 15.50
CA SER A 8 -21.86 -52.93 14.70
C SER A 8 -20.95 -51.70 14.69
N LEU A 9 -20.41 -51.33 13.53
CA LEU A 9 -19.75 -50.03 13.32
C LEU A 9 -20.83 -48.95 13.17
N ALA A 10 -20.92 -48.05 14.14
CA ALA A 10 -21.70 -46.82 13.99
C ALA A 10 -20.91 -45.81 13.13
N LEU A 11 -21.42 -45.51 11.94
CA LEU A 11 -20.87 -44.48 11.07
C LEU A 11 -21.31 -43.10 11.59
N VAL A 12 -20.41 -42.38 12.27
CA VAL A 12 -20.65 -40.99 12.67
C VAL A 12 -20.48 -40.10 11.43
N ALA A 13 -21.59 -39.68 10.84
CA ALA A 13 -21.59 -38.66 9.80
C ALA A 13 -21.24 -37.30 10.42
N VAL A 14 -20.01 -36.84 10.24
CA VAL A 14 -19.62 -35.46 10.57
C VAL A 14 -20.25 -34.55 9.52
N ALA A 15 -21.34 -33.88 9.88
CA ALA A 15 -21.91 -32.82 9.07
C ALA A 15 -20.91 -31.63 9.03
N VAL A 16 -20.17 -31.51 7.94
CA VAL A 16 -19.38 -30.32 7.65
C VAL A 16 -20.35 -29.19 7.35
N GLY A 17 -20.65 -28.38 8.37
CA GLY A 17 -21.44 -27.17 8.21
C GLY A 17 -20.69 -26.21 7.28
N ILE A 18 -21.22 -26.00 6.08
CA ILE A 18 -20.76 -24.92 5.21
C ILE A 18 -21.23 -23.62 5.87
N ALA A 19 -20.36 -23.01 6.68
CA ALA A 19 -20.61 -21.69 7.22
C ALA A 19 -20.65 -20.71 6.04
N ASN A 20 -21.84 -20.26 5.65
CA ASN A 20 -22.01 -19.17 4.71
C ASN A 20 -21.35 -17.93 5.34
N ALA A 21 -20.18 -17.55 4.83
CA ALA A 21 -19.56 -16.30 5.21
C ALA A 21 -20.55 -15.18 4.90
N ALA A 22 -20.93 -14.39 5.91
CA ALA A 22 -21.79 -13.23 5.71
C ALA A 22 -21.20 -12.37 4.57
N PRO A 23 -22.02 -11.85 3.65
CA PRO A 23 -21.52 -11.08 2.53
C PRO A 23 -20.77 -9.86 3.08
N ALA A 24 -19.55 -9.65 2.59
CA ALA A 24 -18.78 -8.48 2.96
C ALA A 24 -19.54 -7.20 2.56
N GLY A 25 -19.34 -6.12 3.32
CA GLY A 25 -19.88 -4.81 2.97
C GLY A 25 -18.91 -4.02 2.09
N ARG A 26 -19.30 -2.78 1.78
CA ARG A 26 -18.43 -1.82 1.09
C ARG A 26 -18.25 -0.56 1.92
N VAL A 27 -17.13 0.12 1.73
CA VAL A 27 -16.95 1.49 2.20
C VAL A 27 -16.87 2.40 0.99
N VAL A 28 -17.75 3.40 0.95
CA VAL A 28 -17.82 4.38 -0.15
C VAL A 28 -17.66 5.79 0.40
N GLY A 29 -17.27 6.71 -0.47
CA GLY A 29 -17.29 8.13 -0.12
C GLY A 29 -16.38 8.98 -0.98
N LYS A 30 -15.96 10.11 -0.43
CA LYS A 30 -15.14 11.10 -1.13
C LYS A 30 -13.97 11.58 -0.28
N VAL A 31 -12.80 11.68 -0.90
CA VAL A 31 -11.65 12.41 -0.37
C VAL A 31 -11.62 13.80 -0.99
N THR A 32 -11.59 14.83 -0.14
CA THR A 32 -11.32 16.20 -0.57
C THR A 32 -9.88 16.55 -0.26
N VAL A 33 -9.15 17.09 -1.23
CA VAL A 33 -7.77 17.57 -1.02
C VAL A 33 -7.75 19.08 -1.19
N THR A 34 -7.15 19.78 -0.23
CA THR A 34 -7.00 21.24 -0.24
C THR A 34 -5.56 21.67 -0.05
N GLU A 35 -5.21 22.86 -0.50
CA GLU A 35 -4.02 23.56 -0.02
C GLU A 35 -4.19 23.97 1.44
N ALA A 36 -3.10 24.36 2.11
CA ALA A 36 -3.17 25.00 3.43
C ALA A 36 -4.04 26.28 3.44
N SER A 37 -4.22 26.92 2.29
CA SER A 37 -5.11 28.08 2.12
C SER A 37 -6.61 27.72 2.01
N GLY A 38 -6.96 26.44 1.99
CA GLY A 38 -8.33 25.96 1.82
C GLY A 38 -8.80 25.84 0.36
N LYS A 39 -8.01 26.31 -0.61
CA LYS A 39 -8.32 26.13 -2.05
C LYS A 39 -8.25 24.64 -2.44
N PRO A 40 -9.07 24.18 -3.40
CA PRO A 40 -8.97 22.82 -3.92
C PRO A 40 -7.57 22.51 -4.46
N ALA A 41 -7.10 21.29 -4.22
CA ALA A 41 -5.83 20.78 -4.72
C ALA A 41 -6.04 19.39 -5.32
N SER A 42 -5.14 19.01 -6.23
CA SER A 42 -5.10 17.65 -6.78
C SER A 42 -3.92 16.88 -6.17
N ALA A 43 -4.15 15.61 -5.85
CA ALA A 43 -3.13 14.65 -5.43
C ALA A 43 -3.61 13.23 -5.74
N GLU A 44 -2.68 12.32 -6.02
CA GLU A 44 -2.99 10.89 -5.95
C GLU A 44 -3.24 10.50 -4.49
N VAL A 45 -4.34 9.79 -4.25
CA VAL A 45 -4.74 9.36 -2.91
C VAL A 45 -5.00 7.86 -2.91
N ILE A 46 -4.38 7.15 -1.98
CA ILE A 46 -4.77 5.80 -1.62
C ILE A 46 -5.65 5.85 -0.38
N VAL A 47 -6.83 5.24 -0.49
CA VAL A 47 -7.75 5.02 0.63
C VAL A 47 -7.64 3.57 1.06
N TYR A 48 -7.54 3.31 2.36
CA TYR A 48 -7.38 1.96 2.89
C TYR A 48 -8.04 1.82 4.27
N VAL A 49 -8.39 0.59 4.65
CA VAL A 49 -8.98 0.29 5.95
C VAL A 49 -8.05 -0.61 6.77
N VAL A 50 -7.96 -0.34 8.07
CA VAL A 50 -7.18 -1.16 9.02
C VAL A 50 -8.07 -1.65 10.15
N GLY A 51 -7.56 -2.63 10.90
CA GLY A 51 -8.24 -3.22 12.06
C GLY A 51 -8.45 -4.73 11.97
N PHE A 52 -8.21 -5.31 10.80
CA PHE A 52 -8.20 -6.77 10.59
C PHE A 52 -7.06 -7.17 9.64
N PRO A 53 -6.46 -8.36 9.84
CA PRO A 53 -5.47 -8.90 8.93
C PRO A 53 -6.15 -9.59 7.74
N GLU A 54 -5.51 -9.53 6.58
CA GLU A 54 -5.87 -10.34 5.42
C GLU A 54 -4.60 -10.63 4.63
N LYS A 55 -4.31 -11.91 4.36
CA LYS A 55 -3.06 -12.26 3.66
C LYS A 55 -3.06 -11.64 2.25
N GLY A 56 -1.94 -11.00 1.90
CA GLY A 56 -1.64 -10.60 0.53
C GLY A 56 -1.59 -11.79 -0.41
N THR A 57 -1.40 -11.50 -1.69
CA THR A 57 -0.98 -12.53 -2.65
C THR A 57 0.50 -12.84 -2.44
N ASP A 58 0.93 -14.07 -2.73
CA ASP A 58 2.37 -14.36 -2.75
C ASP A 58 2.93 -13.83 -4.08
N GLY A 59 4.00 -13.02 -4.04
CA GLY A 59 4.69 -12.53 -5.23
C GLY A 59 4.78 -11.00 -5.37
N THR A 60 5.03 -10.54 -6.61
CA THR A 60 5.13 -9.13 -6.95
C THR A 60 3.73 -8.50 -7.04
N ALA A 61 3.46 -7.50 -6.20
CA ALA A 61 2.17 -6.80 -6.18
C ALA A 61 2.20 -5.47 -6.94
N ALA A 62 3.37 -4.86 -7.10
CA ALA A 62 3.51 -3.58 -7.79
C ALA A 62 4.86 -3.45 -8.50
N THR A 63 4.89 -2.53 -9.47
CA THR A 63 6.10 -2.09 -10.16
C THR A 63 6.24 -0.59 -10.01
N ILE A 64 7.42 -0.12 -9.61
CA ILE A 64 7.78 1.30 -9.55
C ILE A 64 8.94 1.53 -10.52
N THR A 65 8.66 2.17 -11.65
CA THR A 65 9.65 2.39 -12.72
C THR A 65 10.43 3.68 -12.47
N GLN A 66 11.76 3.64 -12.60
CA GLN A 66 12.60 4.84 -12.67
C GLN A 66 12.52 5.38 -14.10
N LYS A 67 11.84 6.52 -14.30
CA LYS A 67 11.61 7.12 -15.63
C LYS A 67 11.51 8.64 -15.54
N GLY A 68 12.16 9.36 -16.45
CA GLY A 68 12.20 10.82 -16.47
C GLY A 68 12.75 11.43 -15.18
N ARG A 69 13.73 10.79 -14.51
CA ARG A 69 14.20 11.17 -13.17
C ARG A 69 13.08 11.24 -12.13
N THR A 70 12.11 10.34 -12.23
CA THR A 70 11.04 10.15 -11.24
C THR A 70 10.80 8.67 -11.00
N PHE A 71 10.13 8.33 -9.90
CA PHE A 71 9.54 7.02 -9.69
C PHE A 71 8.09 7.05 -10.18
N VAL A 72 7.69 6.09 -11.01
CA VAL A 72 6.36 6.03 -11.62
C VAL A 72 5.75 4.63 -11.46
N PRO A 73 4.60 4.49 -10.78
CA PRO A 73 3.97 5.51 -9.92
C PRO A 73 4.86 5.86 -8.73
N ASP A 74 4.68 7.06 -8.14
CA ASP A 74 5.40 7.45 -6.94
C ASP A 74 4.69 6.98 -5.67
N LEU A 75 3.40 6.66 -5.72
CA LEU A 75 2.64 6.09 -4.61
C LEU A 75 2.06 4.72 -4.97
N VAL A 76 2.34 3.71 -4.15
CA VAL A 76 1.71 2.39 -4.25
C VAL A 76 1.29 1.90 -2.87
N ALA A 77 0.32 0.99 -2.86
CA ALA A 77 0.00 0.19 -1.70
C ALA A 77 0.12 -1.28 -2.06
N ILE A 78 0.62 -2.06 -1.10
CA ILE A 78 0.78 -3.50 -1.16
C ILE A 78 0.37 -4.07 0.19
N THR A 79 0.25 -5.38 0.29
CA THR A 79 -0.06 -6.10 1.53
C THR A 79 1.22 -6.74 2.10
N VAL A 80 1.28 -6.91 3.43
CA VAL A 80 2.37 -7.62 4.09
C VAL A 80 2.65 -8.98 3.41
N GLY A 81 3.92 -9.20 3.09
CA GLY A 81 4.43 -10.40 2.41
C GLY A 81 4.69 -10.20 0.92
N GLU A 82 4.10 -9.18 0.30
CA GLU A 82 4.27 -8.90 -1.12
C GLU A 82 5.60 -8.20 -1.43
N SER A 83 5.94 -8.18 -2.72
CA SER A 83 7.14 -7.55 -3.26
C SER A 83 6.83 -6.45 -4.27
N VAL A 84 7.79 -5.55 -4.46
CA VAL A 84 7.77 -4.49 -5.50
C VAL A 84 8.99 -4.64 -6.40
N THR A 85 8.77 -4.52 -7.71
CA THR A 85 9.84 -4.49 -8.72
C THR A 85 10.19 -3.06 -9.13
N PHE A 86 11.47 -2.82 -9.42
CA PHE A 86 12.01 -1.50 -9.72
C PHE A 86 12.82 -1.49 -11.03
N PRO A 87 12.17 -1.48 -12.20
CA PRO A 87 12.87 -1.35 -13.47
C PRO A 87 13.45 0.07 -13.63
N ASN A 88 14.58 0.17 -14.32
CA ASN A 88 15.11 1.43 -14.81
C ASN A 88 14.77 1.62 -16.30
N GLY A 89 13.87 2.56 -16.58
CA GLY A 89 13.46 2.95 -17.94
C GLY A 89 14.31 4.06 -18.57
N ASP A 90 15.15 4.73 -17.79
CA ASP A 90 15.98 5.85 -18.23
C ASP A 90 17.35 5.38 -18.76
N PRO A 91 18.00 6.16 -19.66
CA PRO A 91 19.31 5.83 -20.18
C PRO A 91 20.46 6.03 -19.18
N PHE A 92 20.21 6.73 -18.07
CA PHE A 92 21.20 7.02 -17.04
C PHE A 92 21.01 6.14 -15.79
N LEU A 93 22.02 6.15 -14.92
CA LEU A 93 22.02 5.36 -13.69
C LEU A 93 21.02 5.93 -12.70
N HIS A 94 20.26 5.02 -12.10
CA HIS A 94 19.47 5.31 -10.91
C HIS A 94 19.86 4.38 -9.77
N ASN A 95 19.30 4.64 -8.60
CA ASN A 95 19.45 3.87 -7.39
C ASN A 95 18.10 3.84 -6.69
N VAL A 96 17.85 2.77 -5.94
CA VAL A 96 16.62 2.60 -5.14
C VAL A 96 17.03 2.20 -3.74
N PHE A 97 16.76 3.07 -2.77
CA PHE A 97 17.04 2.81 -1.36
C PHE A 97 15.92 3.32 -0.46
N SER A 98 15.86 2.79 0.77
CA SER A 98 15.00 3.28 1.85
C SER A 98 15.73 3.24 3.18
N GLN A 99 15.50 4.27 3.99
CA GLN A 99 15.94 4.35 5.38
C GLN A 99 14.77 4.23 6.38
N SER A 100 13.54 4.01 5.90
CA SER A 100 12.37 3.87 6.75
C SER A 100 12.52 2.70 7.74
N SER A 101 12.15 2.92 8.99
CA SER A 101 12.23 1.90 10.05
C SER A 101 11.38 0.66 9.77
N THR A 102 10.29 0.81 8.99
CA THR A 102 9.48 -0.29 8.48
C THR A 102 10.29 -1.28 7.65
N ARG A 103 11.17 -0.77 6.76
CA ARG A 103 11.97 -1.58 5.83
C ARG A 103 13.16 -0.78 5.28
N LYS A 104 14.34 -0.95 5.88
CA LYS A 104 15.60 -0.40 5.35
C LYS A 104 16.18 -1.28 4.23
N PHE A 105 16.68 -0.67 3.16
CA PHE A 105 17.39 -1.37 2.08
C PHE A 105 18.14 -0.41 1.15
N ASP A 106 19.11 -0.94 0.39
CA ASP A 106 19.72 -0.31 -0.78
C ASP A 106 19.84 -1.39 -1.87
N LEU A 107 19.22 -1.17 -3.03
CA LEU A 107 19.29 -2.09 -4.18
C LEU A 107 20.50 -1.79 -5.09
N GLY A 108 21.33 -0.81 -4.75
CA GLY A 108 22.46 -0.38 -5.56
C GLY A 108 22.03 0.36 -6.82
N SER A 109 22.96 0.59 -7.74
CA SER A 109 22.66 1.30 -8.99
C SER A 109 22.02 0.37 -10.03
N PHE A 110 21.27 0.96 -10.96
CA PHE A 110 20.55 0.29 -12.04
C PHE A 110 20.95 0.94 -13.37
N LYS A 111 21.41 0.15 -14.33
CA LYS A 111 21.54 0.58 -15.74
C LYS A 111 20.18 0.54 -16.45
N LYS A 112 20.08 1.18 -17.61
CA LYS A 112 18.89 1.09 -18.47
C LYS A 112 18.49 -0.37 -18.69
N GLY A 113 17.22 -0.68 -18.45
CA GLY A 113 16.64 -2.02 -18.63
C GLY A 113 16.86 -2.98 -17.46
N GLU A 114 17.71 -2.66 -16.48
CA GLU A 114 17.85 -3.47 -15.28
C GLU A 114 16.60 -3.34 -14.38
N SER A 115 16.24 -4.44 -13.72
CA SER A 115 15.16 -4.49 -12.74
C SER A 115 15.60 -5.32 -11.54
N LYS A 116 15.18 -4.91 -10.34
CA LYS A 116 15.40 -5.62 -9.07
C LYS A 116 14.12 -5.62 -8.27
N GLU A 117 13.98 -6.61 -7.41
CA GLU A 117 12.80 -6.78 -6.56
C GLU A 117 13.14 -6.58 -5.07
N LYS A 118 12.17 -6.09 -4.30
CA LYS A 118 12.23 -6.07 -2.84
C LYS A 118 10.93 -6.56 -2.22
N SER A 119 11.03 -7.48 -1.25
CA SER A 119 9.88 -7.94 -0.44
C SER A 119 9.63 -7.08 0.80
N PHE A 120 8.39 -7.10 1.31
CA PHE A 120 7.94 -6.26 2.42
C PHE A 120 7.16 -7.08 3.48
N PRO A 121 7.85 -7.66 4.48
CA PRO A 121 7.25 -8.56 5.46
C PRO A 121 6.61 -7.85 6.67
N LYS A 122 6.64 -6.52 6.73
CA LYS A 122 6.14 -5.74 7.87
C LYS A 122 5.30 -4.57 7.39
N SER A 123 4.14 -4.37 8.00
CA SER A 123 3.26 -3.25 7.70
C SER A 123 3.86 -1.92 8.14
N GLY A 124 3.51 -0.86 7.41
CA GLY A 124 3.95 0.50 7.65
C GLY A 124 4.26 1.24 6.36
N VAL A 125 4.62 2.51 6.51
CA VAL A 125 5.05 3.38 5.40
C VAL A 125 6.54 3.15 5.13
N VAL A 126 6.89 3.03 3.85
CA VAL A 126 8.27 2.92 3.38
C VAL A 126 8.50 3.95 2.29
N ASP A 127 9.35 4.93 2.58
CA ASP A 127 9.76 5.94 1.61
C ASP A 127 10.98 5.46 0.84
N VAL A 128 10.96 5.66 -0.46
CA VAL A 128 11.95 5.17 -1.41
C VAL A 128 12.56 6.36 -2.15
N TYR A 129 13.88 6.38 -2.24
CA TYR A 129 14.63 7.51 -2.79
C TYR A 129 15.70 7.04 -3.78
N CYS A 130 16.22 7.99 -4.56
CA CYS A 130 17.38 7.78 -5.41
C CYS A 130 18.62 8.49 -4.85
N ASN A 131 19.71 7.75 -4.64
CA ASN A 131 20.95 8.34 -4.12
C ASN A 131 21.66 9.31 -5.09
N ILE A 132 21.28 9.31 -6.37
CA ILE A 132 21.90 10.12 -7.42
C ILE A 132 21.08 11.39 -7.69
N HIS A 133 19.74 11.24 -7.68
CA HIS A 133 18.78 12.27 -8.06
C HIS A 133 17.90 12.64 -6.85
N PRO A 134 18.18 13.74 -6.12
CA PRO A 134 17.47 14.09 -4.89
C PRO A 134 15.98 14.39 -5.11
N GLU A 135 15.54 14.64 -6.33
CA GLU A 135 14.14 14.86 -6.68
C GLU A 135 13.31 13.57 -6.71
N MET A 136 13.96 12.40 -6.82
CA MET A 136 13.27 11.12 -6.92
C MET A 136 12.85 10.63 -5.55
N ALA A 137 11.54 10.59 -5.33
CA ALA A 137 10.93 10.05 -4.14
C ALA A 137 9.65 9.29 -4.48
N ALA A 138 9.42 8.19 -3.77
CA ALA A 138 8.21 7.37 -3.83
C ALA A 138 7.85 6.88 -2.43
N THR A 139 6.62 6.41 -2.25
CA THR A 139 6.14 5.82 -1.01
C THR A 139 5.40 4.52 -1.30
N ILE A 140 5.73 3.50 -0.51
CA ILE A 140 5.06 2.20 -0.49
C ILE A 140 4.31 2.11 0.83
N LEU A 141 2.97 2.01 0.76
CA LEU A 141 2.13 1.67 1.89
C LEU A 141 2.07 0.15 2.01
N VAL A 142 2.73 -0.42 3.03
CA VAL A 142 2.63 -1.86 3.33
C VAL A 142 1.49 -2.07 4.32
N LEU A 143 0.37 -2.62 3.86
CA LEU A 143 -0.88 -2.70 4.59
C LEU A 143 -1.07 -4.08 5.24
N PRO A 144 -1.78 -4.16 6.38
CA PRO A 144 -2.05 -5.43 7.07
C PRO A 144 -3.10 -6.30 6.37
N ASN A 145 -3.83 -5.73 5.41
CA ASN A 145 -4.83 -6.40 4.59
C ASN A 145 -4.84 -5.79 3.18
N LYS A 146 -5.59 -6.41 2.28
CA LYS A 146 -5.70 -6.01 0.87
C LYS A 146 -6.84 -5.04 0.59
N ARG A 147 -7.49 -4.48 1.61
CA ARG A 147 -8.62 -3.54 1.46
C ARG A 147 -8.11 -2.11 1.32
N HIS A 148 -7.78 -1.77 0.08
CA HIS A 148 -7.34 -0.45 -0.33
C HIS A 148 -7.78 -0.16 -1.77
N THR A 149 -7.84 1.11 -2.12
CA THR A 149 -8.19 1.57 -3.46
C THR A 149 -7.52 2.91 -3.73
N ARG A 150 -7.37 3.27 -5.01
CA ARG A 150 -7.01 4.63 -5.41
C ARG A 150 -8.28 5.43 -5.58
N ALA A 151 -8.34 6.61 -4.98
CA ALA A 151 -9.45 7.53 -5.22
C ALA A 151 -9.43 7.97 -6.69
N ALA A 152 -10.62 8.13 -7.28
CA ALA A 152 -10.77 8.72 -8.60
C ALA A 152 -10.32 10.20 -8.61
N ALA A 153 -10.16 10.77 -9.80
CA ALA A 153 -9.73 12.16 -9.95
C ALA A 153 -10.69 13.18 -9.31
N ASP A 154 -11.97 12.85 -9.18
CA ASP A 154 -12.97 13.67 -8.49
C ASP A 154 -12.98 13.44 -6.96
N GLY A 155 -12.15 12.53 -6.46
CA GLY A 155 -12.02 12.15 -5.05
C GLY A 155 -12.93 10.99 -4.61
N THR A 156 -13.81 10.48 -5.47
CA THR A 156 -14.69 9.35 -5.11
C THR A 156 -13.89 8.06 -4.95
N PHE A 157 -14.34 7.17 -4.07
CA PHE A 157 -13.71 5.87 -3.87
C PHE A 157 -14.73 4.82 -3.42
N THR A 158 -14.39 3.55 -3.69
CA THR A 158 -15.08 2.36 -3.19
C THR A 158 -14.04 1.35 -2.70
N LEU A 159 -14.21 0.86 -1.49
CA LEU A 159 -13.52 -0.30 -0.92
C LEU A 159 -14.49 -1.47 -0.84
N ASP A 160 -14.29 -2.46 -1.70
CA ASP A 160 -15.08 -3.68 -1.69
C ASP A 160 -14.56 -4.70 -0.68
N GLY A 161 -15.43 -5.62 -0.25
CA GLY A 161 -15.00 -6.80 0.51
C GLY A 161 -14.63 -6.51 1.96
N VAL A 162 -15.08 -5.39 2.54
CA VAL A 162 -14.76 -5.03 3.93
C VAL A 162 -15.62 -5.89 4.87
N PRO A 163 -15.03 -6.64 5.81
CA PRO A 163 -15.80 -7.44 6.77
C PRO A 163 -16.74 -6.57 7.61
N PRO A 164 -17.92 -7.08 8.02
CA PRO A 164 -18.76 -6.39 8.97
C PRO A 164 -18.02 -6.08 10.28
N GLY A 165 -18.20 -4.89 10.83
CA GLY A 165 -17.49 -4.42 12.01
C GLY A 165 -17.24 -2.92 12.00
N THR A 166 -16.60 -2.42 13.06
CA THR A 166 -16.15 -1.02 13.15
C THR A 166 -14.66 -0.94 12.90
N TRP A 167 -14.28 -0.17 11.89
CA TRP A 167 -12.90 -0.04 11.41
C TRP A 167 -12.49 1.41 11.29
N THR A 168 -11.20 1.65 11.04
CA THR A 168 -10.69 2.98 10.71
C THR A 168 -10.26 3.02 9.25
N VAL A 169 -10.81 3.98 8.51
CA VAL A 169 -10.47 4.25 7.12
C VAL A 169 -9.49 5.41 7.09
N PHE A 170 -8.44 5.27 6.29
CA PHE A 170 -7.40 6.24 6.09
C PHE A 170 -7.38 6.70 4.64
N ALA A 171 -7.05 7.97 4.42
CA ALA A 171 -6.62 8.49 3.13
C ALA A 171 -5.18 8.98 3.24
N TYR A 172 -4.34 8.57 2.30
CA TYR A 172 -2.93 8.92 2.25
C TYR A 172 -2.56 9.50 0.88
N ALA A 173 -1.85 10.62 0.90
CA ALA A 173 -1.12 11.15 -0.23
C ALA A 173 0.30 11.49 0.24
N ARG A 174 1.31 11.26 -0.60
CA ARG A 174 2.74 11.43 -0.23
C ARG A 174 3.06 12.80 0.36
N ARG A 175 2.49 13.84 -0.23
CA ARG A 175 2.69 15.23 0.18
C ARG A 175 1.61 15.72 1.14
N ALA A 176 0.75 14.87 1.69
CA ALA A 176 -0.21 15.34 2.68
C ALA A 176 0.52 15.77 3.96
N ALA A 177 0.08 16.85 4.60
CA ALA A 177 0.64 17.29 5.88
C ALA A 177 0.52 16.21 6.96
N LYS A 178 -0.57 15.44 6.91
CA LYS A 178 -0.79 14.20 7.68
C LYS A 178 -1.83 13.34 6.95
N PRO A 179 -1.84 12.02 7.16
CA PRO A 179 -2.95 11.18 6.72
C PRO A 179 -4.26 11.65 7.35
N ALA A 180 -5.37 11.52 6.61
CA ALA A 180 -6.72 11.71 7.14
C ALA A 180 -7.27 10.35 7.58
N SER A 181 -8.10 10.33 8.62
CA SER A 181 -8.74 9.10 9.06
C SER A 181 -10.09 9.35 9.72
N ALA A 182 -11.00 8.39 9.60
CA ALA A 182 -12.28 8.39 10.30
C ALA A 182 -12.75 6.95 10.59
N PRO A 183 -13.51 6.74 11.67
CA PRO A 183 -14.15 5.45 11.91
C PRO A 183 -15.26 5.19 10.88
N VAL A 184 -15.53 3.92 10.60
CA VAL A 184 -16.65 3.47 9.78
C VAL A 184 -17.24 2.19 10.37
N THR A 185 -18.56 2.06 10.37
CA THR A 185 -19.25 0.82 10.74
C THR A 185 -19.79 0.17 9.48
N VAL A 186 -19.31 -1.02 9.18
CA VAL A 186 -19.68 -1.82 8.00
C VAL A 186 -20.70 -2.86 8.40
N ILE A 187 -21.81 -2.90 7.68
CA ILE A 187 -22.87 -3.91 7.80
C ILE A 187 -22.79 -4.83 6.58
N ALA A 188 -23.03 -6.13 6.79
CA ALA A 188 -22.98 -7.13 5.73
C ALA A 188 -23.88 -6.77 4.54
N GLY A 189 -23.32 -6.79 3.33
CA GLY A 189 -24.05 -6.47 2.09
C GLY A 189 -24.52 -5.02 1.95
N GLN A 190 -24.06 -4.10 2.80
CA GLN A 190 -24.44 -2.68 2.74
C GLN A 190 -23.23 -1.77 2.47
N ASP A 191 -23.54 -0.57 1.99
CA ASP A 191 -22.57 0.52 1.83
C ASP A 191 -22.47 1.31 3.13
N ALA A 192 -21.26 1.44 3.66
CA ALA A 192 -20.93 2.37 4.72
C ALA A 192 -20.27 3.61 4.12
N THR A 193 -20.79 4.80 4.44
CA THR A 193 -20.27 6.06 3.87
C THR A 193 -19.27 6.72 4.81
N VAL A 194 -18.13 7.17 4.28
CA VAL A 194 -17.17 8.00 5.02
C VAL A 194 -16.49 9.01 4.08
N ASN A 195 -16.41 10.27 4.53
CA ASN A 195 -15.72 11.33 3.79
C ASN A 195 -14.44 11.75 4.54
N LEU A 196 -13.38 11.99 3.78
CA LEU A 196 -12.07 12.31 4.33
C LEU A 196 -11.57 13.62 3.72
N SER A 197 -10.77 14.37 4.49
CA SER A 197 -10.19 15.64 4.04
C SER A 197 -8.69 15.65 4.30
N LEU A 198 -7.91 15.85 3.24
CA LEU A 198 -6.47 15.97 3.27
C LEU A 198 -6.06 17.41 2.99
N VAL A 199 -5.05 17.88 3.73
CA VAL A 199 -4.36 19.13 3.40
C VAL A 199 -3.03 18.77 2.74
N ARG A 200 -2.82 19.26 1.52
CA ARG A 200 -1.55 19.16 0.81
C ARG A 200 -0.50 19.99 1.53
N GLY A 201 0.62 19.35 1.80
CA GLY A 201 1.86 19.92 2.32
C GLY A 201 2.99 19.87 1.28
N ALA A 202 4.21 20.07 1.77
CA ALA A 202 5.41 20.00 0.95
C ALA A 202 5.93 18.57 0.82
N GLU A 203 6.75 18.33 -0.21
CA GLU A 203 7.58 17.13 -0.28
C GLU A 203 8.52 17.09 0.94
N PRO A 204 8.53 16.01 1.73
CA PRO A 204 9.45 15.90 2.86
C PRO A 204 10.91 15.98 2.38
N PRO A 205 11.78 16.76 3.05
CA PRO A 205 13.20 16.73 2.74
C PRO A 205 13.76 15.35 3.09
N HIS A 206 14.66 14.85 2.25
CA HIS A 206 15.38 13.59 2.50
C HIS A 206 16.88 13.75 2.29
N VAL A 207 17.62 12.77 2.81
CA VAL A 207 19.07 12.67 2.77
C VAL A 207 19.46 11.55 1.81
N ASN A 208 20.73 11.55 1.39
CA ASN A 208 21.29 10.49 0.58
C ASN A 208 21.32 9.16 1.37
N LYS A 209 21.72 8.07 0.71
CA LYS A 209 21.72 6.73 1.34
C LYS A 209 22.65 6.59 2.54
N PHE A 210 23.60 7.50 2.71
CA PHE A 210 24.54 7.55 3.83
C PHE A 210 24.04 8.40 5.01
N GLY A 211 22.85 9.01 4.89
CA GLY A 211 22.30 9.89 5.93
C GLY A 211 22.81 11.33 5.83
N GLU A 212 23.44 11.70 4.72
CA GLU A 212 24.04 13.03 4.52
C GLU A 212 23.19 13.87 3.56
N LYS A 213 23.37 15.20 3.62
CA LYS A 213 22.79 16.08 2.59
C LYS A 213 23.38 15.72 1.21
N TYR A 214 22.54 15.79 0.18
CA TYR A 214 23.02 15.67 -1.20
C TYR A 214 24.05 16.78 -1.47
N LYS A 215 25.19 16.41 -2.04
CA LYS A 215 26.15 17.39 -2.56
C LYS A 215 25.47 18.07 -3.75
N ASN A 216 25.44 19.40 -3.78
CA ASN A 216 24.82 20.19 -4.86
C ASN A 216 25.19 19.61 -6.23
N SER A 217 24.23 19.01 -6.93
CA SER A 217 24.47 18.37 -8.22
C SER A 217 24.57 19.45 -9.31
N THR A 218 25.67 20.19 -9.36
CA THR A 218 26.08 20.87 -10.59
C THR A 218 26.67 19.90 -11.61
N THR A 219 26.91 18.64 -11.22
CA THR A 219 27.25 17.57 -12.15
C THR A 219 25.99 17.02 -12.81
N THR A 220 25.58 17.63 -13.93
CA THR A 220 24.69 16.96 -14.86
C THR A 220 25.36 15.68 -15.36
N TYR A 221 24.95 14.53 -14.86
CA TYR A 221 25.09 13.29 -15.60
C TYR A 221 24.11 13.39 -16.78
N ARG A 222 24.60 13.96 -17.89
CA ARG A 222 23.96 13.91 -19.21
C ARG A 222 24.17 12.54 -19.81
#